data_AF-A0A6G1R9X8-F1
#
_entry.id   AF-A0A6G1R9X8-F1
#
_cell.length_a   1.000
_cell.length_b   1.000
_cell.length_c   1.000
_cell.angle_alpha   90.00
_cell.angle_beta   90.00
_cell.angle_gamma   90.00
#
_symmetry.space_group_name_H-M   'P 1'
#
loop_
_entity.id
_entity.type
_entity.pdbx_description
1 polymer ?
#
loop_
_entity_poly.entity_id
_entity_poly.type
_entity_poly.pdbx_seq_one_letter_code
_entity_poly.pdbx_strand_id
1 'polypeptide(L)'
;RSNGSAGAAPAMSFLLFAVTALHVLVIIFLFVATLDKGWWVLPDGRALNLWYDCVQNGTRGWACSAAGDGPWLRAVQGLVLGALLLSSAAFALFVWQLHAGPRGRLFSASGGTQILAGLWVLVGAALYAALGARPGPPPGGRFGHCFVLAWLCVPLALGSGITYIHLRKKE
;
A
#
# COMPACT_ATOMS: atom_id res chain seq x y z
N ARG A 1 15.60 32.35 -36.03
CA ARG A 1 14.44 31.44 -35.90
C ARG A 1 14.48 30.81 -34.50
N SER A 2 14.10 31.60 -33.50
CA SER A 2 13.95 31.19 -32.11
C SER A 2 12.50 30.76 -31.90
N ASN A 3 12.26 29.49 -31.56
CA ASN A 3 11.06 29.00 -30.88
C ASN A 3 11.20 27.50 -30.67
N GLY A 4 11.19 27.02 -29.42
CA GLY A 4 11.03 25.58 -29.20
C GLY A 4 11.21 24.98 -27.80
N SER A 5 11.84 25.62 -26.80
CA SER A 5 12.19 24.88 -25.55
C SER A 5 11.69 25.44 -24.22
N ALA A 6 11.00 26.59 -24.18
CA ALA A 6 10.60 27.20 -22.90
C ALA A 6 9.40 26.52 -22.20
N GLY A 7 8.62 25.68 -22.89
CA GLY A 7 7.42 25.04 -22.34
C GLY A 7 7.62 23.69 -21.64
N ALA A 8 8.78 23.04 -21.80
CA ALA A 8 9.01 21.67 -21.32
C ALA A 8 9.50 21.58 -19.86
N ALA A 9 10.25 22.59 -19.40
CA ALA A 9 10.85 22.60 -18.07
C ALA A 9 9.84 22.66 -16.89
N PRO A 10 8.80 23.52 -16.88
CA PRO A 10 7.89 23.62 -15.73
C PRO A 10 6.98 22.39 -15.56
N ALA A 11 6.60 21.75 -16.67
CA ALA A 11 5.75 20.55 -16.65
C ALA A 11 6.47 19.33 -16.05
N MET A 12 7.78 19.22 -16.28
CA MET A 12 8.60 18.10 -15.79
C MET A 12 8.81 18.15 -14.27
N SER A 13 9.02 19.34 -13.71
CA SER A 13 9.11 19.53 -12.25
C SER A 13 7.79 19.26 -11.52
N PHE A 14 6.66 19.68 -12.11
CA PHE A 14 5.34 19.41 -11.55
C PHE A 14 5.02 17.91 -11.51
N LEU A 15 5.36 17.18 -12.59
CA LEU A 15 5.14 15.74 -12.68
C LEU A 15 5.95 14.96 -11.63
N LEU A 16 7.20 15.37 -11.39
CA LEU A 16 8.06 14.77 -10.35
C LEU A 16 7.49 14.99 -8.94
N PHE A 17 7.02 16.20 -8.64
CA PHE A 17 6.39 16.50 -7.36
C PHE A 17 5.10 15.69 -7.18
N ALA A 18 4.24 15.66 -8.20
CA ALA A 18 2.98 14.91 -8.17
C ALA A 18 3.19 13.41 -7.94
N VAL A 19 4.15 12.77 -8.64
CA VAL A 19 4.42 11.33 -8.45
C VAL A 19 5.03 11.05 -7.07
N THR A 20 5.84 11.97 -6.54
CA THR A 20 6.41 11.85 -5.19
C THR A 20 5.31 11.94 -4.12
N ALA A 21 4.42 12.92 -4.24
CA ALA A 21 3.26 13.05 -3.35
C ALA A 21 2.36 11.81 -3.43
N LEU A 22 2.14 11.28 -4.63
CA LEU A 22 1.37 10.06 -4.83
C LEU A 22 2.03 8.84 -4.17
N HIS A 23 3.35 8.71 -4.24
CA HIS A 23 4.09 7.65 -3.56
C HIS A 23 3.95 7.74 -2.03
N VAL A 24 4.11 8.93 -1.47
CA VAL A 24 3.91 9.16 -0.02
C VAL A 24 2.48 8.80 0.39
N LEU A 25 1.48 9.16 -0.43
CA LEU A 25 0.09 8.79 -0.18
C LEU A 25 -0.11 7.26 -0.14
N VAL A 26 0.51 6.53 -1.07
CA VAL A 26 0.49 5.05 -1.07
C VAL A 26 1.08 4.48 0.22
N ILE A 27 2.22 5.02 0.69
CA ILE A 27 2.83 4.57 1.94
C ILE A 27 1.89 4.81 3.13
N ILE A 28 1.27 5.99 3.21
CA ILE A 28 0.32 6.31 4.28
C ILE A 28 -0.86 5.34 4.25
N PHE A 29 -1.45 5.09 3.07
CA PHE A 29 -2.57 4.16 2.94
C PHE A 29 -2.18 2.72 3.26
N LEU A 30 -1.01 2.25 2.83
CA LEU A 30 -0.49 0.93 3.19
C LEU A 30 -0.22 0.82 4.70
N PHE A 31 0.29 1.87 5.34
CA PHE A 31 0.53 1.90 6.77
C PHE A 31 -0.79 1.80 7.56
N VAL A 32 -1.78 2.62 7.20
CA VAL A 32 -3.13 2.55 7.79
C VAL A 32 -3.76 1.18 7.55
N ALA A 33 -3.72 0.67 6.31
CA ALA A 33 -4.24 -0.65 6.00
C ALA A 33 -3.50 -1.75 6.79
N THR A 34 -2.20 -1.60 7.08
CA THR A 34 -1.48 -2.61 7.84
C THR A 34 -1.87 -2.61 9.31
N LEU A 35 -1.97 -1.44 9.96
CA LEU A 35 -2.03 -1.35 11.43
C LEU A 35 -3.43 -1.05 12.00
N ASP A 36 -4.30 -0.42 11.24
CA ASP A 36 -5.57 0.07 11.76
C ASP A 36 -6.67 -1.02 11.80
N LYS A 37 -7.65 -0.81 12.67
CA LYS A 37 -8.86 -1.64 12.79
C LYS A 37 -9.84 -1.25 11.70
N GLY A 38 -10.12 -2.15 10.77
CA GLY A 38 -10.99 -1.82 9.65
C GLY A 38 -10.89 -2.75 8.46
N TRP A 39 -10.36 -3.96 8.62
CA TRP A 39 -10.40 -4.95 7.54
C TRP A 39 -11.78 -5.58 7.44
N TRP A 40 -12.39 -5.87 8.59
CA TRP A 40 -13.72 -6.43 8.69
C TRP A 40 -14.51 -5.77 9.82
N VAL A 41 -15.79 -5.51 9.60
CA VAL A 41 -16.69 -4.93 10.60
C VAL A 41 -17.78 -5.95 10.88
N LEU A 42 -17.92 -6.32 12.15
CA LEU A 42 -18.93 -7.26 12.64
C LEU A 42 -20.32 -6.61 12.67
N PRO A 43 -21.40 -7.41 12.72
CA PRO A 43 -22.78 -6.90 12.86
C PRO A 43 -22.98 -5.99 14.08
N ASP A 44 -22.23 -6.23 15.16
CA ASP A 44 -22.25 -5.45 16.40
C ASP A 44 -21.47 -4.12 16.31
N GLY A 45 -20.94 -3.79 15.12
CA GLY A 45 -20.19 -2.56 14.87
C GLY A 45 -18.71 -2.62 15.24
N ARG A 46 -18.21 -3.73 15.79
CA ARG A 46 -16.79 -3.87 16.11
C ARG A 46 -15.96 -4.07 14.84
N ALA A 47 -14.86 -3.31 14.73
CA ALA A 47 -13.91 -3.43 13.64
C ALA A 47 -12.72 -4.31 14.04
N LEU A 48 -12.39 -5.28 13.18
CA LEU A 48 -11.23 -6.15 13.30
C LEU A 48 -10.06 -5.61 12.46
N ASN A 49 -8.85 -5.79 12.98
CA ASN A 49 -7.62 -5.58 12.22
C ASN A 49 -7.03 -6.93 11.78
N LEU A 50 -5.87 -6.87 11.10
CA LEU A 50 -5.14 -8.04 10.63
C LEU A 50 -4.45 -8.85 11.73
N TRP A 51 -4.09 -8.25 12.87
CA TRP A 51 -3.07 -8.76 13.80
C TRP A 51 -3.62 -9.26 15.13
N TYR A 52 -4.65 -8.61 15.66
CA TYR A 52 -5.20 -8.82 16.99
C TYR A 52 -6.72 -8.72 16.99
N ASP A 53 -7.36 -9.69 17.65
CA ASP A 53 -8.76 -9.61 18.05
C ASP A 53 -8.82 -9.22 19.53
N CYS A 54 -9.44 -8.07 19.81
CA CYS A 54 -9.57 -7.55 21.16
C CYS A 54 -11.04 -7.50 21.54
N VAL A 55 -11.40 -8.28 22.56
CA VAL A 55 -12.74 -8.36 23.11
C VAL A 55 -12.77 -7.73 24.49
N GLN A 56 -13.72 -6.84 24.73
CA GLN A 56 -13.94 -6.28 26.06
C GLN A 56 -14.67 -7.31 26.92
N ASN A 57 -14.02 -7.79 27.97
CA ASN A 57 -14.60 -8.81 28.85
C ASN A 57 -15.31 -8.13 30.03
N GLY A 58 -16.47 -7.53 29.78
CA GLY A 58 -17.29 -6.87 30.79
C GLY A 58 -16.49 -5.89 31.67
N THR A 59 -16.51 -6.10 33.00
CA THR A 59 -15.83 -5.27 34.00
C THR A 59 -14.32 -5.53 34.15
N ARG A 60 -13.74 -6.49 33.42
CA ARG A 60 -12.35 -6.96 33.61
C ARG A 60 -11.34 -6.42 32.57
N GLY A 61 -11.72 -5.45 31.74
CA GLY A 61 -10.84 -4.79 30.77
C GLY A 61 -10.83 -5.46 29.38
N TRP A 62 -9.84 -5.08 28.56
CA TRP A 62 -9.67 -5.59 27.19
C TRP A 62 -8.82 -6.86 27.18
N ALA A 63 -9.34 -7.95 26.62
CA ALA A 63 -8.57 -9.16 26.35
C ALA A 63 -8.26 -9.23 24.86
N CYS A 64 -6.97 -9.23 24.50
CA CYS A 64 -6.52 -9.31 23.11
C CYS A 64 -5.80 -10.63 22.85
N SER A 65 -6.16 -11.29 21.75
CA SER A 65 -5.46 -12.45 21.20
C SER A 65 -5.03 -12.15 19.76
N ALA A 66 -4.07 -12.90 19.22
CA ALA A 66 -3.69 -12.75 17.82
C ALA A 66 -4.91 -13.05 16.92
N ALA A 67 -5.18 -12.18 15.94
CA ALA A 67 -6.23 -12.39 14.96
C ALA A 67 -5.81 -13.54 14.03
N GLY A 68 -6.36 -14.73 14.30
CA GLY A 68 -6.32 -15.90 13.42
C GLY A 68 -5.06 -16.75 13.49
N ASP A 69 -5.25 -17.98 13.98
CA ASP A 69 -4.26 -19.07 13.90
C ASP A 69 -4.14 -19.70 12.50
N GLY A 70 -4.89 -19.20 11.52
CA GLY A 70 -4.99 -19.76 10.17
C GLY A 70 -3.80 -19.39 9.26
N PRO A 71 -3.21 -20.36 8.52
CA PRO A 71 -2.12 -20.11 7.57
C PRO A 71 -2.45 -19.06 6.50
N TRP A 72 -3.72 -18.97 6.09
CA TRP A 72 -4.15 -18.02 5.06
C TRP A 72 -4.05 -16.55 5.52
N LEU A 73 -4.40 -16.26 6.78
CA LEU A 73 -4.36 -14.89 7.29
C LEU A 73 -2.93 -14.43 7.51
N ARG A 74 -2.03 -15.35 7.92
CA ARG A 74 -0.58 -15.09 7.96
C ARG A 74 0.00 -14.76 6.58
N ALA A 75 -0.50 -15.40 5.52
CA ALA A 75 -0.11 -15.05 4.17
C ALA A 75 -0.57 -13.63 3.79
N VAL A 76 -1.81 -13.24 4.13
CA VAL A 76 -2.30 -11.86 3.93
C VAL A 76 -1.45 -10.85 4.72
N GLN A 77 -1.19 -11.11 6.00
CA GLN A 77 -0.34 -10.27 6.86
C GLN A 77 1.04 -10.06 6.24
N GLY A 78 1.69 -11.14 5.79
CA GLY A 78 3.00 -11.08 5.14
C GLY A 78 2.99 -10.30 3.82
N LEU A 79 1.95 -10.48 3.00
CA LEU A 79 1.81 -9.77 1.73
C LEU A 79 1.60 -8.26 1.92
N VAL A 80 0.71 -7.86 2.83
CA VAL A 80 0.40 -6.44 3.09
C VAL A 80 1.59 -5.75 3.76
N LEU A 81 2.22 -6.38 4.76
CA LEU A 81 3.43 -5.85 5.40
C LEU A 81 4.60 -5.78 4.40
N GLY A 82 4.78 -6.81 3.57
CA GLY A 82 5.81 -6.82 2.54
C GLY A 82 5.60 -5.73 1.49
N ALA A 83 4.35 -5.45 1.10
CA ALA A 83 4.03 -4.31 0.23
C ALA A 83 4.42 -2.97 0.85
N LEU A 84 4.12 -2.75 2.13
CA LEU A 84 4.52 -1.54 2.87
C LEU A 84 6.04 -1.37 2.88
N LEU A 85 6.78 -2.44 3.17
CA LEU A 85 8.24 -2.43 3.20
C LEU A 85 8.85 -2.17 1.81
N LEU A 86 8.33 -2.84 0.77
CA LEU A 86 8.78 -2.64 -0.61
C LEU A 86 8.51 -1.20 -1.10
N SER A 87 7.35 -0.63 -0.79
CA SER A 87 7.04 0.76 -1.13
C SER A 87 7.92 1.75 -0.36
N SER A 88 8.15 1.50 0.93
CA SER A 88 9.07 2.33 1.74
C SER A 88 10.50 2.29 1.21
N ALA A 89 10.98 1.10 0.80
CA ALA A 89 12.29 0.94 0.16
C ALA A 89 12.35 1.65 -1.20
N ALA A 90 11.29 1.56 -2.01
CA ALA A 90 11.19 2.27 -3.29
C ALA A 90 11.31 3.79 -3.10
N PHE A 91 10.65 4.35 -2.08
CA PHE A 91 10.74 5.77 -1.74
C PHE A 91 12.13 6.17 -1.24
N ALA A 92 12.74 5.39 -0.35
CA ALA A 92 14.11 5.64 0.10
C ALA A 92 15.13 5.64 -1.05
N LEU A 93 15.01 4.67 -1.97
CA LEU A 93 15.82 4.62 -3.18
C LEU A 93 15.61 5.85 -4.06
N PHE A 94 14.36 6.31 -4.21
CA PHE A 94 14.03 7.51 -4.97
C PHE A 94 14.66 8.77 -4.34
N VAL A 95 14.54 8.96 -3.03
CA VAL A 95 15.17 10.09 -2.32
C VAL A 95 16.70 10.04 -2.43
N TRP A 96 17.30 8.86 -2.26
CA TRP A 96 18.74 8.69 -2.43
C TRP A 96 19.20 9.07 -3.85
N GLN A 97 18.43 8.71 -4.87
CA GLN A 97 18.71 9.07 -6.26
C GLN A 97 18.67 10.58 -6.50
N LEU A 98 17.77 11.30 -5.84
CA LEU A 98 17.67 12.76 -5.95
C LEU A 98 18.90 13.48 -5.36
N HIS A 99 19.46 12.97 -4.26
CA HIS A 99 20.57 13.65 -3.56
C HIS A 99 21.97 13.20 -3.98
N ALA A 100 22.18 11.90 -4.24
CA ALA A 100 23.54 11.33 -4.33
C ALA A 100 23.70 10.25 -5.41
N GLY A 101 22.66 9.98 -6.22
CA GLY A 101 22.68 8.88 -7.18
C GLY A 101 23.46 9.17 -8.47
N PRO A 102 24.19 8.19 -9.04
CA PRO A 102 24.70 8.27 -10.41
C PRO A 102 23.53 8.43 -11.38
N ARG A 103 23.63 9.40 -12.30
CA ARG A 103 22.63 9.60 -13.37
C ARG A 103 22.62 8.39 -14.29
N GLY A 104 21.67 7.46 -14.12
CA GLY A 104 21.21 6.65 -15.25
C GLY A 104 20.81 5.18 -15.10
N ARG A 105 20.91 4.53 -13.93
CA ARG A 105 20.49 3.10 -13.82
C ARG A 105 19.60 2.72 -12.64
N LEU A 106 19.49 3.57 -11.62
CA LEU A 106 18.83 3.19 -10.36
C LEU A 106 17.31 3.49 -10.32
N PHE A 107 16.81 4.43 -11.12
CA PHE A 107 15.38 4.82 -11.16
C PHE A 107 14.44 3.68 -11.61
N SER A 108 14.95 2.73 -12.38
CA SER A 108 14.19 1.53 -12.76
C SER A 108 13.95 0.60 -11.56
N ALA A 109 14.83 0.62 -10.56
CA ALA A 109 14.71 -0.20 -9.37
C ALA A 109 13.64 0.35 -8.40
N SER A 110 13.54 1.67 -8.23
CA SER A 110 12.47 2.30 -7.41
C SER A 110 11.10 2.11 -8.07
N GLY A 111 10.99 2.32 -9.39
CA GLY A 111 9.74 2.04 -10.13
C GLY A 111 9.33 0.56 -10.08
N GLY A 112 10.28 -0.35 -10.28
CA GLY A 112 10.02 -1.80 -10.24
C GLY A 112 9.62 -2.31 -8.86
N THR A 113 10.29 -1.86 -7.79
CA THR A 113 9.92 -2.20 -6.41
C THR A 113 8.55 -1.65 -6.02
N GLN A 114 8.19 -0.45 -6.49
CA GLN A 114 6.86 0.13 -6.29
C GLN A 114 5.76 -0.68 -7.00
N ILE A 115 6.01 -1.15 -8.23
CA ILE A 115 5.09 -2.05 -8.94
C ILE A 115 4.93 -3.37 -8.19
N LEU A 116 6.03 -3.96 -7.71
CA LEU A 116 5.99 -5.19 -6.93
C LEU A 116 5.20 -5.03 -5.62
N ALA A 117 5.34 -3.89 -4.94
CA ALA A 117 4.52 -3.55 -3.77
C ALA A 117 3.02 -3.53 -4.11
N GLY A 118 2.66 -2.91 -5.24
CA GLY A 118 1.29 -2.90 -5.77
C GLY A 118 0.74 -4.31 -6.05
N LEU A 119 1.57 -5.22 -6.58
CA LEU A 119 1.19 -6.61 -6.80
C LEU A 119 1.01 -7.39 -5.49
N TRP A 120 1.88 -7.17 -4.50
CA TRP A 120 1.77 -7.83 -3.19
C TRP A 120 0.49 -7.44 -2.46
N VAL A 121 0.14 -6.15 -2.43
CA VAL A 121 -1.11 -5.70 -1.81
C VAL A 121 -2.33 -6.17 -2.60
N LEU A 122 -2.27 -6.25 -3.94
CA LEU A 122 -3.32 -6.83 -4.76
C LEU A 122 -3.58 -8.29 -4.38
N VAL A 123 -2.53 -9.11 -4.32
CA VAL A 123 -2.66 -10.53 -3.93
C VAL A 123 -3.17 -10.65 -2.49
N GLY A 124 -2.65 -9.85 -1.55
CA GLY A 124 -3.08 -9.86 -0.16
C GLY A 124 -4.56 -9.51 0.01
N ALA A 125 -5.02 -8.43 -0.64
CA ALA A 125 -6.41 -7.99 -0.60
C ALA A 125 -7.35 -9.00 -1.30
N ALA A 126 -6.96 -9.54 -2.45
CA ALA A 126 -7.73 -10.55 -3.16
C ALA A 126 -7.85 -11.86 -2.36
N LEU A 127 -6.75 -12.29 -1.72
CA LEU A 127 -6.73 -13.47 -0.86
C LEU A 127 -7.64 -13.28 0.35
N TYR A 128 -7.58 -12.10 0.99
CA TYR A 128 -8.47 -11.75 2.09
C TYR A 128 -9.94 -11.76 1.66
N ALA A 129 -10.26 -11.21 0.48
CA ALA A 129 -11.62 -11.20 -0.05
C ALA A 129 -12.13 -12.62 -0.34
N ALA A 130 -11.30 -13.46 -0.96
CA ALA A 130 -11.68 -14.81 -1.39
C ALA A 130 -11.83 -15.79 -0.22
N LEU A 131 -10.99 -15.67 0.80
CA LEU A 131 -10.95 -16.61 1.93
C LEU A 131 -11.70 -16.08 3.16
N GLY A 132 -11.72 -14.77 3.39
CA GLY A 132 -12.51 -14.15 4.46
C GLY A 132 -14.02 -14.23 4.21
N ALA A 133 -14.45 -14.42 2.95
CA ALA A 133 -15.84 -14.69 2.59
C ALA A 133 -16.26 -16.16 2.79
N ARG A 134 -15.34 -17.07 3.08
CA ARG A 134 -15.61 -18.48 3.44
C ARG A 134 -15.50 -18.63 4.97
N PRO A 135 -16.24 -19.54 5.62
CA PRO A 135 -16.86 -19.32 6.93
C PRO A 135 -15.79 -19.09 8.02
N GLY A 136 -15.48 -17.83 8.28
CA GLY A 136 -14.33 -17.41 9.09
C GLY A 136 -14.59 -16.15 9.91
N PRO A 137 -15.58 -15.31 9.55
CA PRO A 137 -16.21 -14.37 10.47
C PRO A 137 -17.69 -14.75 10.72
N PRO A 138 -18.29 -14.37 11.86
CA PRO A 138 -19.70 -14.63 12.14
C PRO A 138 -20.58 -14.10 10.98
N PRO A 139 -21.63 -14.84 10.58
CA PRO A 139 -22.48 -14.43 9.46
C PRO A 139 -23.02 -13.01 9.67
N GLY A 140 -22.90 -12.15 8.65
CA GLY A 140 -23.44 -10.79 8.63
C GLY A 140 -22.44 -9.63 8.73
N GLY A 141 -21.13 -9.89 8.76
CA GLY A 141 -20.12 -8.82 8.71
C GLY A 141 -19.90 -8.21 7.32
N ARG A 142 -19.15 -7.11 7.24
CA ARG A 142 -18.83 -6.38 6.00
C ARG A 142 -17.34 -5.99 5.93
N PHE A 143 -16.83 -5.76 4.73
CA PHE A 143 -15.49 -5.17 4.55
C PHE A 143 -15.43 -3.74 5.11
N GLY A 144 -14.35 -3.42 5.83
CA GLY A 144 -14.14 -2.08 6.39
C GLY A 144 -13.25 -1.19 5.53
N HIS A 145 -12.89 -0.01 6.04
CA HIS A 145 -12.11 0.99 5.29
C HIS A 145 -10.68 0.55 4.98
N CYS A 146 -10.00 -0.20 5.86
CA CYS A 146 -8.63 -0.67 5.59
C CYS A 146 -8.57 -1.57 4.35
N PHE A 147 -9.59 -2.39 4.13
CA PHE A 147 -9.72 -3.21 2.93
C PHE A 147 -9.88 -2.34 1.68
N VAL A 148 -10.71 -1.28 1.74
CA VAL A 148 -10.88 -0.32 0.63
C VAL A 148 -9.57 0.43 0.35
N LEU A 149 -8.87 0.89 1.39
CA LEU A 149 -7.58 1.56 1.26
C LEU A 149 -6.54 0.64 0.59
N ALA A 150 -6.49 -0.64 0.95
CA ALA A 150 -5.61 -1.61 0.31
C ALA A 150 -5.88 -1.75 -1.20
N TRP A 151 -7.16 -1.79 -1.61
CA TRP A 151 -7.55 -1.79 -3.02
C TRP A 151 -7.19 -0.49 -3.74
N LEU A 152 -7.38 0.67 -3.09
CA LEU A 152 -6.98 1.96 -3.65
C LEU A 152 -5.47 2.06 -3.83
N CYS A 153 -4.66 1.43 -2.97
CA CYS A 153 -3.21 1.40 -3.12
C CYS A 153 -2.76 0.72 -4.42
N VAL A 154 -3.51 -0.25 -4.95
CA VAL A 154 -3.11 -1.01 -6.16
C VAL A 154 -2.91 -0.10 -7.37
N PRO A 155 -3.93 0.62 -7.88
CA PRO A 155 -3.75 1.47 -9.04
C PRO A 155 -2.80 2.65 -8.76
N LEU A 156 -2.77 3.16 -7.53
CA LEU A 156 -1.88 4.28 -7.16
C LEU A 156 -0.40 3.85 -7.14
N ALA A 157 -0.09 2.66 -6.62
CA ALA A 157 1.25 2.08 -6.63
C ALA A 157 1.70 1.73 -8.05
N LEU A 158 0.84 1.08 -8.84
CA LEU A 158 1.15 0.76 -10.24
C LEU A 158 1.34 2.02 -11.08
N GLY A 159 0.45 3.00 -10.94
CA GLY A 159 0.54 4.28 -11.65
C GLY A 159 1.82 5.03 -11.31
N SER A 160 2.13 5.19 -10.02
CA SER A 160 3.38 5.84 -9.59
C SER A 160 4.63 5.12 -10.11
N GLY A 161 4.67 3.79 -9.98
CA GLY A 161 5.77 2.96 -10.50
C GLY A 161 5.98 3.08 -12.01
N ILE A 162 4.90 3.05 -12.79
CA ILE A 162 4.94 3.24 -14.25
C ILE A 162 5.43 4.65 -14.60
N THR A 163 4.89 5.69 -13.95
CA THR A 163 5.33 7.08 -14.19
C THR A 163 6.82 7.25 -13.89
N TYR A 164 7.36 6.64 -12.84
CA TYR A 164 8.81 6.66 -12.55
C TYR A 164 9.64 6.09 -13.71
N ILE A 165 9.22 4.98 -14.31
CA ILE A 165 9.92 4.35 -15.43
C ILE A 165 9.81 5.22 -16.70
N HIS A 166 8.66 5.84 -16.95
CA HIS A 166 8.43 6.68 -18.13
C HIS A 166 9.16 8.02 -18.07
N LEU A 167 9.19 8.68 -16.90
CA LEU A 167 9.95 9.91 -16.69
C LEU A 167 11.42 9.73 -17.09
N ARG A 168 11.98 8.56 -16.78
CA ARG A 168 13.37 8.26 -17.15
C ARG A 168 13.58 8.02 -18.64
N LYS A 169 12.61 7.47 -19.37
CA LYS A 169 12.74 7.27 -20.84
C LYS A 169 12.76 8.59 -21.62
N LYS A 170 12.26 9.68 -21.02
CA LYS A 170 12.23 11.02 -21.65
C LYS A 170 13.43 11.90 -21.29
N GLU A 171 14.24 11.49 -20.32
CA GLU A 171 15.52 12.12 -19.95
C GLU A 171 16.70 11.48 -20.69
#